data_AF-A0A2N6D307-F1
#
_entry.id   AF-A0A2N6D307-F1
#
_cell.length_a   1.000
_cell.length_b   1.000
_cell.length_c   1.000
_cell.angle_alpha   90.00
_cell.angle_beta   90.00
_cell.angle_gamma   90.00
#
_symmetry.space_group_name_H-M   'P 1'
#
loop_
_entity.id
_entity.type
_entity.pdbx_description
1 polymer ?
#
loop_
_entity_poly.entity_id
_entity_poly.type
_entity_poly.pdbx_seq_one_letter_code
_entity_poly.pdbx_strand_id
1 'polypeptide(L)' 'MLIFLSIILGLAPFLPAPHLFEKLEMLVSGTLTKPIDIFDLIMHASPMVLLLVKYIYDRMGKRGE' A
#
# COMPACT_ATOMS: atom_id res chain seq x y z
N MET A 1 -11.55 11.69 -0.46
CA MET A 1 -11.02 11.45 -1.82
C MET A 1 -9.86 10.44 -1.84
N LEU A 2 -8.82 10.60 -0.99
CA LEU A 2 -7.67 9.68 -0.93
C LEU A 2 -8.02 8.20 -0.64
N ILE A 3 -9.10 7.95 0.10
CA ILE A 3 -9.56 6.59 0.46
C ILE A 3 -9.98 5.80 -0.79
N PHE A 4 -10.74 6.41 -1.69
CA PHE A 4 -11.17 5.75 -2.94
C PHE A 4 -9.98 5.42 -3.85
N LEU A 5 -9.03 6.34 -3.95
CA LEU A 5 -7.82 6.14 -4.75
C LEU A 5 -6.94 5.02 -4.17
N SER A 6 -6.86 4.92 -2.85
CA SER A 6 -6.11 3.86 -2.15
C SER A 6 -6.74 2.47 -2.34
N ILE A 7 -8.08 2.39 -2.35
CA ILE A 7 -8.80 1.14 -2.58
C ILE A 7 -8.69 0.71 -4.04
N ILE A 8 -8.88 1.63 -4.99
CA ILE A 8 -8.86 1.30 -6.42
C ILE A 8 -7.44 0.95 -6.90
N LEU A 9 -6.41 1.69 -6.47
CA LEU A 9 -5.03 1.34 -6.78
C LEU A 9 -4.60 0.08 -6.02
N GLY A 10 -4.80 0.01 -4.70
CA GLY A 10 -4.35 -1.12 -3.86
C GLY A 10 -4.95 -2.48 -4.22
N LEU A 11 -6.12 -2.52 -4.86
CA LEU A 11 -6.81 -3.75 -5.26
C LEU A 11 -6.84 -3.97 -6.79
N ALA A 12 -6.30 -3.06 -7.59
CA ALA A 12 -6.13 -3.31 -9.02
C ALA A 12 -4.92 -4.23 -9.23
N PRO A 13 -5.02 -5.32 -10.01
CA PRO A 13 -6.19 -5.92 -10.67
C PRO A 13 -6.87 -6.96 -9.78
N PHE A 14 -8.20 -7.04 -9.83
CA PHE A 14 -8.97 -7.98 -9.01
C PHE A 14 -8.93 -9.45 -9.50
N LEU A 15 -8.41 -9.73 -10.70
CA LEU A 15 -8.32 -11.07 -11.31
C LEU A 15 -7.09 -11.16 -12.25
N PRO A 16 -6.36 -12.29 -12.32
CA PRO A 16 -6.65 -13.58 -11.68
C PRO A 16 -6.24 -13.68 -10.19
N ALA A 17 -5.36 -12.81 -9.70
CA ALA A 17 -5.07 -12.60 -8.28
C ALA A 17 -4.66 -11.13 -8.06
N PRO A 18 -4.96 -10.51 -6.91
CA PRO A 18 -4.51 -9.15 -6.64
C PRO A 18 -2.99 -9.10 -6.73
N HIS A 19 -2.44 -8.21 -7.57
CA HIS A 19 -0.99 -8.07 -7.70
C HIS A 19 -0.32 -7.87 -6.35
N LEU A 20 -0.98 -7.17 -5.43
CA LEU A 20 -0.50 -7.01 -4.06
C LEU A 20 -0.26 -8.35 -3.34
N PHE A 21 -1.19 -9.31 -3.46
CA PHE A 21 -1.08 -10.62 -2.82
C PHE A 21 0.00 -11.47 -3.48
N GLU A 22 0.09 -11.47 -4.81
CA GLU A 22 1.15 -12.16 -5.54
C GLU A 22 2.54 -11.62 -5.17
N LYS A 23 2.68 -10.29 -5.08
CA LYS A 23 3.93 -9.62 -4.69
C LYS A 23 4.28 -9.85 -3.22
N LEU A 24 3.29 -9.89 -2.32
CA LEU A 24 3.49 -10.23 -0.92
C LEU A 24 3.90 -11.69 -0.74
N GLU A 25 3.32 -12.61 -1.50
CA GLU A 25 3.74 -14.01 -1.52
C GLU A 25 5.16 -14.16 -2.06
N MET A 26 5.51 -13.43 -3.13
CA MET A 26 6.90 -13.36 -3.62
C MET A 26 7.86 -12.74 -2.60
N LEU A 27 7.40 -11.76 -1.82
CA LEU A 27 8.21 -11.13 -0.76
C LEU A 27 8.49 -12.11 0.38
N VAL A 28 7.47 -12.84 0.84
CA VAL A 28 7.60 -13.88 1.89
C VAL A 28 8.43 -15.07 1.38
N SER A 29 8.27 -15.43 0.11
CA SER A 29 9.00 -16.52 -0.53
C SER A 29 10.43 -16.14 -0.94
N GLY A 30 10.81 -14.86 -0.81
CA GLY A 30 12.13 -14.35 -1.23
C GLY A 30 12.36 -14.33 -2.75
N THR A 31 11.31 -14.52 -3.55
CA THR A 31 11.38 -14.54 -5.02
C THR A 31 11.11 -13.17 -5.64
N LEU A 32 10.85 -12.14 -4.83
CA LEU A 32 10.70 -10.73 -5.23
C LEU A 32 12.04 -10.10 -5.62
N THR A 33 12.63 -10.58 -6.72
CA THR A 33 13.96 -10.15 -7.19
C THR A 33 13.88 -9.06 -8.27
N LYS A 34 12.71 -8.86 -8.87
CA LYS A 34 12.53 -7.86 -9.93
C LYS A 34 12.33 -6.47 -9.32
N PRO A 35 13.13 -5.46 -9.70
CA PRO A 35 12.96 -4.09 -9.20
C PRO A 35 11.59 -3.49 -9.47
N ILE A 36 10.97 -3.83 -10.62
CA ILE A 36 9.62 -3.38 -10.98
C ILE A 36 8.56 -3.88 -9.98
N ASP A 37 8.77 -5.06 -9.41
CA ASP A 37 7.84 -5.68 -8.48
C ASP A 37 7.91 -5.03 -7.10
N ILE A 38 9.12 -4.65 -6.68
CA ILE A 38 9.35 -3.88 -5.46
C ILE A 38 8.77 -2.47 -5.61
N PHE A 39 8.97 -1.84 -6.78
CA PHE A 39 8.38 -0.55 -7.08
C PHE A 39 6.85 -0.60 -7.07
N ASP A 40 6.27 -1.62 -7.68
CA ASP A 40 4.82 -1.86 -7.68
C ASP A 40 4.26 -1.99 -6.26
N LEU A 41 4.92 -2.78 -5.40
CA LEU A 41 4.55 -2.92 -3.98
C LEU A 41 4.61 -1.58 -3.24
N ILE A 42 5.69 -0.80 -3.41
CA ILE A 42 5.85 0.52 -2.77
C ILE A 42 4.80 1.50 -3.27
N MET A 43 4.56 1.55 -4.58
CA MET A 43 3.56 2.41 -5.19
C MET A 43 2.16 2.11 -4.65
N HIS A 44 1.81 0.84 -4.49
CA HIS A 44 0.52 0.42 -3.95
C HIS A 44 0.41 0.58 -2.42
N ALA A 45 1.52 0.43 -1.68
CA ALA A 45 1.55 0.65 -0.24
C ALA A 45 1.56 2.15 0.13
N SER A 46 2.07 3.01 -0.75
CA SER A 46 2.23 4.45 -0.50
C SER A 46 0.94 5.17 -0.06
N PRO A 47 -0.25 4.92 -0.63
CA PRO A 47 -1.47 5.59 -0.21
C PRO A 47 -1.90 5.15 1.20
N MET A 48 -1.71 3.86 1.54
CA MET A 48 -1.97 3.34 2.89
C MET A 48 -1.02 3.95 3.92
N VAL A 49 0.28 4.02 3.60
CA VAL A 49 1.28 4.64 4.48
C VAL A 49 0.96 6.12 4.69
N LEU A 50 0.63 6.87 3.63
CA LEU A 50 0.24 8.28 3.74
C LEU A 50 -1.02 8.47 4.58
N LEU A 51 -2.03 7.60 4.44
CA LEU A 51 -3.23 7.64 5.28
C LEU A 51 -2.91 7.36 6.75
N LEU A 52 -2.06 6.37 7.03
CA LEU A 52 -1.62 6.03 8.39
C LEU A 52 -0.83 7.18 9.02
N VAL A 53 0.14 7.75 8.28
CA VAL A 53 0.93 8.91 8.74
C VAL A 53 0.03 10.11 8.99
N LYS A 54 -0.90 10.43 8.08
CA LYS A 54 -1.87 11.52 8.27
C LYS A 54 -2.75 11.27 9.50
N TYR A 55 -3.19 10.04 9.71
CA TYR A 55 -3.99 9.67 10.89
C TYR A 55 -3.21 9.84 12.19
N ILE A 56 -1.98 9.33 12.27
CA ILE A 56 -1.11 9.48 13.44
C ILE A 56 -0.82 10.97 13.70
N TYR A 57 -0.51 11.73 12.64
CA TYR A 57 -0.24 13.16 12.74
C TYR A 57 -1.46 13.94 13.23
N ASP A 58 -2.67 13.69 12.70
CA ASP A 58 -3.90 14.33 13.17
C ASP A 58 -4.21 14.00 14.65
N ARG A 59 -3.93 12.76 15.07
CA ARG A 59 -4.12 12.31 16.45
C ARG A 59 -3.06 12.86 17.41
N MET A 60 -1.84 13.12 16.94
CA MET A 60 -0.83 13.84 17.72
C MET A 60 -1.14 15.33 17.83
N GLY A 61 -1.62 15.96 16.75
CA GLY A 61 -2.04 17.37 16.76
C GLY A 61 -3.21 17.66 17.69
N LYS A 62 -4.20 16.76 17.75
CA LYS A 62 -5.38 16.88 18.64
C LYS A 62 -5.13 16.57 20.11
N ARG A 63 -3.94 16.11 20.48
CA ARG A 63 -3.59 15.76 21.88
C ARG A 63 -2.90 16.91 22.62
N GLY A 64 -2.67 18.03 21.92
CA GLY A 64 -2.08 19.26 22.46
C GLY A 64 -3.01 20.47 22.48
N GLU A 65 -4.29 20.33 22.10
CA GLU A 65 -5.36 21.34 22.30
C GLU A 65 -6.24 20.97 23.49
#